data_AF-A0A085LIQ9-F1
#
_entry.id   AF-A0A085LIQ9-F1
#
_cell.length_a   1.000
_cell.length_b   1.000
_cell.length_c   1.000
_cell.angle_alpha   90.00
_cell.angle_beta   90.00
_cell.angle_gamma   90.00
#
_symmetry.space_group_name_H-M   'P 1'
#
loop_
_entity.id
_entity.type
_entity.pdbx_description
1 polymer ?
#
loop_
_entity_poly.entity_id
_entity_poly.type
_entity_poly.pdbx_seq_one_letter_code
_entity_poly.pdbx_strand_id
1 'polypeptide(L)'
;VCKGILPFEQTFVHQIKCYFINGTETPLAPQEPGRTDLEVSESPELAKITTQIKRMIFTKKLTIDGQHARLDTLITHKTVESGTEVEFTITETSCDTNVQLTVEQLYDPSCIR
;
A
#
# COMPACT_ATOMS: atom_id res chain seq x y z
N VAL A 1 3.19 -9.45 -6.89
CA VAL A 1 2.16 -8.52 -7.45
C VAL A 1 0.97 -8.49 -6.51
N CYS A 2 0.44 -7.32 -6.19
CA CYS A 2 -0.76 -7.16 -5.38
C CYS A 2 -1.92 -6.64 -6.23
N LYS A 3 -3.12 -7.19 -6.03
CA LYS A 3 -4.34 -6.86 -6.78
C LYS A 3 -5.56 -6.79 -5.88
N GLY A 4 -6.48 -5.87 -6.16
CA GLY A 4 -7.79 -5.83 -5.51
C GLY A 4 -8.45 -4.46 -5.58
N ILE A 5 -9.46 -4.24 -4.73
CA ILE A 5 -10.26 -3.01 -4.70
C ILE A 5 -9.88 -2.16 -3.50
N LEU A 6 -9.50 -0.90 -3.76
CA LEU A 6 -9.42 0.18 -2.79
C LEU A 6 -10.78 0.90 -2.73
N PRO A 7 -11.55 0.77 -1.64
CA PRO A 7 -12.83 1.47 -1.52
C PRO A 7 -12.63 2.99 -1.42
N PHE A 8 -13.61 3.76 -1.92
CA PHE A 8 -13.59 5.23 -1.82
C PHE A 8 -13.73 5.71 -0.37
N GLU A 9 -14.55 4.99 0.39
CA GLU A 9 -14.86 5.27 1.79
C GLU A 9 -13.99 4.37 2.69
N GLN A 10 -13.30 4.99 3.66
CA GLN A 10 -12.34 4.32 4.54
C GLN A 10 -12.98 3.39 5.59
N THR A 11 -14.31 3.39 5.66
CA THR A 11 -15.10 2.48 6.50
C THR A 11 -15.23 1.09 5.89
N PHE A 12 -14.90 0.94 4.60
CA PHE A 12 -14.99 -0.35 3.91
C PHE A 12 -13.65 -1.07 3.88
N VAL A 13 -13.74 -2.38 4.03
CA VAL A 13 -12.60 -3.29 4.01
C VAL A 13 -12.09 -3.45 2.58
N HIS A 14 -10.82 -3.12 2.32
CA HIS A 14 -10.18 -3.40 1.04
C HIS A 14 -10.04 -4.92 0.79
N GLN A 15 -10.18 -5.36 -0.45
CA GLN A 15 -10.08 -6.78 -0.83
C GLN A 15 -8.79 -7.07 -1.63
N ILE A 16 -7.65 -6.58 -1.12
CA ILE A 16 -6.36 -6.70 -1.81
C ILE A 16 -5.64 -7.97 -1.39
N LYS A 17 -5.14 -8.72 -2.39
CA LYS A 17 -4.31 -9.91 -2.23
C LYS A 17 -2.97 -9.71 -2.90
N CYS A 18 -1.90 -10.16 -2.25
CA CYS A 18 -0.55 -10.16 -2.81
C CYS A 18 -0.13 -11.58 -3.18
N TYR A 19 0.35 -11.72 -4.41
CA TYR A 19 0.86 -12.94 -5.03
C TYR A 19 2.38 -12.85 -5.13
N PHE A 20 3.07 -13.79 -4.48
CA PHE A 20 4.52 -13.86 -4.46
C PHE A 20 5.04 -14.91 -5.45
N ILE A 21 6.30 -14.77 -5.88
CA ILE A 21 6.93 -15.65 -6.88
C ILE A 21 6.98 -17.11 -6.41
N ASN A 22 7.01 -17.33 -5.09
CA ASN A 22 6.95 -18.66 -4.47
C ASN A 22 5.53 -19.28 -4.47
N GLY A 23 4.55 -18.66 -5.14
CA GLY A 23 3.16 -19.13 -5.20
C GLY A 23 2.32 -18.86 -3.94
N THR A 24 2.88 -18.17 -2.94
CA THR A 24 2.15 -17.80 -1.72
C THR A 24 1.19 -16.65 -2.02
N GLU A 25 -0.06 -16.78 -1.56
CA GLU A 25 -1.06 -15.73 -1.57
C GLU A 25 -1.30 -15.24 -0.15
N THR A 26 -1.15 -13.93 0.07
CA THR A 26 -1.44 -13.33 1.38
C THR A 26 -2.52 -12.26 1.21
N PRO A 27 -3.73 -12.44 1.79
CA PRO A 27 -4.72 -11.37 1.86
C PRO A 27 -4.21 -10.27 2.79
N LEU A 28 -4.34 -9.02 2.37
CA LEU A 28 -4.08 -7.89 3.25
C LEU A 28 -5.22 -7.81 4.27
N ALA A 29 -4.91 -7.88 5.56
CA ALA A 29 -5.91 -7.84 6.64
C ALA A 29 -6.83 -6.61 6.52
N PRO A 30 -8.07 -6.61 7.02
CA PRO A 30 -8.97 -5.45 6.94
C PRO A 30 -8.41 -4.18 7.61
N GLN A 31 -8.44 -3.01 6.95
CA GLN A 31 -8.05 -1.73 7.56
C GLN A 31 -8.84 -1.49 8.86
N GLU A 32 -8.15 -1.18 9.96
CA GLU A 32 -8.82 -0.60 11.14
C GLU A 32 -9.09 0.88 10.84
N PRO A 33 -10.26 1.42 11.25
CA PRO A 33 -10.64 2.79 10.92
C PRO A 33 -9.67 3.79 11.60
N GLY A 34 -8.77 4.37 10.81
CA GLY A 34 -7.74 5.32 11.25
C GLY A 34 -7.86 6.67 10.55
N ARG A 35 -7.85 7.74 11.35
CA ARG A 35 -8.16 9.15 11.01
C ARG A 35 -7.32 9.72 9.85
N THR A 36 -7.94 10.62 9.07
CA THR A 36 -7.34 11.26 7.87
C THR A 36 -7.02 12.73 8.10
N ASP A 37 -5.77 13.11 7.83
CA ASP A 37 -5.42 14.45 7.36
C ASP A 37 -5.13 14.39 5.85
N LEU A 38 -5.76 15.32 5.12
CA LEU A 38 -5.84 15.43 3.66
C LEU A 38 -4.89 16.53 3.18
N GLU A 39 -4.02 16.24 2.20
CA GLU A 39 -3.45 17.28 1.32
C GLU A 39 -3.07 16.70 -0.05
N VAL A 40 -3.16 17.56 -1.09
CA VAL A 40 -3.34 17.22 -2.52
C VAL A 40 -2.20 17.82 -3.38
N SER A 41 -1.61 17.05 -4.31
CA SER A 41 -1.49 17.36 -5.76
C SER A 41 -0.35 16.61 -6.51
N GLU A 42 -0.71 15.78 -7.51
CA GLU A 42 -0.32 15.84 -8.95
C GLU A 42 -1.04 14.69 -9.70
N SER A 43 -1.85 15.02 -10.72
CA SER A 43 -3.13 14.34 -11.04
C SER A 43 -3.87 13.95 -9.73
N PRO A 44 -4.86 14.75 -9.27
CA PRO A 44 -5.41 14.59 -7.93
C PRO A 44 -5.90 13.16 -7.65
N GLU A 45 -6.24 12.38 -8.66
CA GLU A 45 -6.63 10.98 -8.53
C GLU A 45 -5.44 10.03 -8.40
N LEU A 46 -4.43 10.11 -9.28
CA LEU A 46 -3.28 9.21 -9.24
C LEU A 46 -2.45 9.38 -7.95
N ALA A 47 -2.23 10.63 -7.53
CA ALA A 47 -1.56 10.93 -6.27
C ALA A 47 -2.36 10.41 -5.07
N LYS A 48 -3.69 10.51 -5.10
CA LYS A 48 -4.57 9.96 -4.05
C LYS A 48 -4.49 8.43 -3.99
N ILE A 49 -4.60 7.75 -5.14
CA ILE A 49 -4.51 6.29 -5.23
C ILE A 49 -3.14 5.82 -4.69
N THR A 50 -2.06 6.44 -5.17
CA THR A 50 -0.70 6.14 -4.71
C THR A 50 -0.56 6.35 -3.20
N THR A 51 -1.05 7.48 -2.68
CA THR A 51 -1.02 7.78 -1.23
C THR A 51 -1.80 6.77 -0.41
N GLN A 52 -2.99 6.38 -0.87
CA GLN A 52 -3.81 5.34 -0.22
C GLN A 52 -3.08 4.00 -0.20
N ILE A 53 -2.46 3.59 -1.31
CA ILE A 53 -1.67 2.35 -1.38
C ILE A 53 -0.49 2.41 -0.41
N LYS A 54 0.29 3.50 -0.42
CA LYS A 54 1.44 3.68 0.48
C LYS A 54 1.03 3.57 1.96
N ARG A 55 -0.06 4.25 2.34
CA ARG A 55 -0.62 4.19 3.71
C ARG A 55 -1.07 2.77 4.05
N MET A 56 -1.80 2.12 3.14
CA MET A 56 -2.27 0.75 3.35
C MET A 56 -1.10 -0.21 3.58
N ILE A 57 -0.07 -0.20 2.72
CA ILE A 57 1.12 -1.07 2.86
C ILE A 57 1.74 -0.90 4.25
N PHE A 58 1.90 0.35 4.69
CA PHE A 58 2.48 0.67 5.99
C PHE A 58 1.59 0.23 7.16
N THR A 59 0.31 0.62 7.17
CA THR A 59 -0.64 0.27 8.25
C THR A 59 -0.82 -1.23 8.39
N LYS A 60 -0.77 -1.95 7.27
CA LYS A 60 -0.89 -3.40 7.23
C LYS A 60 0.40 -4.13 7.60
N LYS A 61 1.50 -3.40 7.81
CA LYS A 61 2.83 -3.94 8.11
C LYS A 61 3.19 -5.03 7.12
N LEU A 62 3.04 -4.77 5.82
CA LEU A 62 3.50 -5.72 4.81
C LEU A 62 5.02 -5.82 4.92
N THR A 63 5.51 -7.04 4.85
CA THR A 63 6.93 -7.35 4.97
C THR A 63 7.36 -8.25 3.83
N ILE A 64 8.63 -8.13 3.47
CA ILE A 64 9.34 -9.07 2.61
C ILE A 64 10.59 -9.44 3.40
N ASP A 65 10.80 -10.73 3.63
CA ASP A 65 11.98 -11.28 4.34
C ASP A 65 12.29 -10.67 5.72
N GLY A 66 11.27 -10.11 6.39
CA GLY A 66 11.38 -9.49 7.73
C GLY A 66 11.66 -7.98 7.70
N GLN A 67 11.81 -7.40 6.52
CA GLN A 67 11.97 -5.97 6.31
C GLN A 67 10.63 -5.34 5.92
N HIS A 68 10.48 -4.04 6.18
CA HIS A 68 9.30 -3.32 5.71
C HIS A 68 9.22 -3.38 4.19
N ALA A 69 8.01 -3.52 3.65
CA ALA A 69 7.76 -3.40 2.22
C ALA A 69 7.29 -1.98 1.88
N ARG A 70 7.62 -1.48 0.69
CA ARG A 70 7.10 -0.21 0.16
C ARG A 70 6.50 -0.40 -1.23
N LEU A 71 5.66 0.55 -1.64
CA LEU A 71 5.17 0.61 -3.02
C LEU A 71 6.36 0.82 -3.96
N ASP A 72 6.45 -0.05 -4.97
CA ASP A 72 7.43 0.04 -6.04
C ASP A 72 6.79 0.68 -7.27
N THR A 73 5.85 -0.03 -7.90
CA THR A 73 5.19 0.41 -9.14
C THR A 73 3.68 0.23 -9.05
N LEU A 74 2.91 1.26 -9.42
CA LEU A 74 1.48 1.12 -9.72
C LEU A 74 1.32 0.72 -11.20
N ILE A 75 0.84 -0.49 -11.45
CA ILE A 75 0.74 -1.09 -12.79
C ILE A 75 -0.55 -0.63 -13.47
N THR A 76 -1.70 -0.84 -12.82
CA THR A 76 -3.00 -0.41 -13.33
C THR A 76 -3.87 0.19 -12.23
N HIS A 77 -4.74 1.10 -12.62
CA HIS A 77 -5.83 1.59 -11.78
C HIS A 77 -7.06 1.80 -12.65
N LYS A 78 -8.23 1.45 -12.12
CA LYS A 78 -9.51 1.64 -12.80
C LYS A 78 -10.61 1.93 -11.80
N THR A 79 -11.28 3.05 -11.97
CA THR A 79 -12.47 3.40 -11.19
C THR A 79 -13.62 2.46 -11.55
N VAL A 80 -14.22 1.86 -10.54
CA VAL A 80 -15.41 0.99 -10.62
C VAL A 80 -16.44 1.46 -9.59
N GLU A 81 -17.67 0.94 -9.67
CA GLU A 81 -18.76 1.37 -8.76
C GLU A 81 -18.41 1.19 -7.27
N SER A 82 -17.66 0.15 -6.93
CA SER A 82 -17.28 -0.19 -5.55
C SER A 82 -15.99 0.46 -5.04
N GLY A 83 -15.25 1.19 -5.89
CA GLY A 83 -13.93 1.70 -5.52
C GLY A 83 -12.98 1.87 -6.71
N THR A 84 -11.68 1.81 -6.43
CA THR A 84 -10.63 1.76 -7.46
C THR A 84 -10.02 0.36 -7.48
N GLU A 85 -10.18 -0.34 -8.60
CA GLU A 85 -9.44 -1.57 -8.87
C GLU A 85 -7.99 -1.21 -9.15
N VAL A 86 -7.05 -1.82 -8.42
CA VAL A 86 -5.62 -1.53 -8.52
C VAL A 86 -4.78 -2.79 -8.67
N GLU A 87 -3.71 -2.67 -9.45
CA GLU A 87 -2.63 -3.65 -9.55
C GLU A 87 -1.29 -2.95 -9.33
N PHE A 88 -0.48 -3.44 -8.39
CA PHE A 88 0.80 -2.81 -8.05
C PHE A 88 1.85 -3.84 -7.59
N THR A 89 3.11 -3.42 -7.59
CA THR A 89 4.24 -4.17 -7.02
C THR A 89 4.71 -3.51 -5.73
N ILE A 90 5.26 -4.34 -4.85
CA ILE A 90 5.94 -3.90 -3.65
C ILE A 90 7.38 -4.39 -3.71
N THR A 91 8.27 -3.62 -3.09
CA THR A 91 9.68 -3.99 -2.93
C THR A 91 10.07 -3.94 -1.46
N GLU A 92 11.05 -4.76 -1.12
CA GLU A 92 11.70 -4.76 0.18
C GLU A 92 12.43 -3.41 0.40
N THR A 93 12.49 -2.97 1.66
CA THR A 93 13.30 -1.83 2.10
C THR A 93 14.50 -2.30 2.91
N SER A 94 15.47 -1.42 3.15
CA SER A 94 16.58 -1.72 4.09
C SER A 94 16.18 -1.59 5.56
N CYS A 95 14.95 -1.13 5.83
CA CYS A 95 14.45 -0.86 7.18
C CYS A 95 13.76 -2.10 7.78
N ASP A 96 14.27 -2.52 8.94
CA ASP A 96 13.75 -3.67 9.68
C ASP A 96 12.38 -3.36 10.32
N THR A 97 11.54 -4.38 10.42
CA THR A 97 10.17 -4.27 10.97
C THR A 97 10.11 -3.87 12.44
N ASN A 98 11.21 -4.02 13.18
CA ASN A 98 11.33 -3.57 14.57
C ASN A 98 11.57 -2.05 14.69
N VAL A 99 11.96 -1.38 13.61
CA VAL A 99 12.13 0.09 13.60
C VAL A 99 10.77 0.75 13.44
N GLN A 100 10.41 1.62 14.38
CA GLN A 100 9.24 2.48 14.24
C GLN A 100 9.56 3.62 13.28
N LEU A 101 8.78 3.72 12.22
CA LEU A 101 8.91 4.70 11.16
C LEU A 101 7.57 5.36 10.91
N THR A 102 7.54 6.54 10.30
CA THR A 102 6.34 7.06 9.62
C THR A 102 6.26 6.52 8.20
N VAL A 103 5.11 6.71 7.55
CA VAL A 103 4.98 6.43 6.11
C VAL A 103 6.06 7.19 5.35
N GLU A 104 6.31 8.47 5.68
CA GLU A 104 7.30 9.28 4.96
C GLU A 104 8.72 8.74 5.14
N GLN A 105 9.09 8.36 6.36
CA GLN A 105 10.41 7.78 6.66
C GLN A 105 10.65 6.47 5.91
N LEU A 106 9.62 5.68 5.65
CA LEU A 106 9.73 4.46 4.84
C LEU A 106 10.13 4.75 3.37
N TYR A 107 9.80 5.93 2.84
CA TYR A 107 10.16 6.35 1.49
C TYR A 107 11.41 7.26 1.47
N ASP A 108 12.03 7.54 2.61
CA ASP A 108 13.28 8.29 2.73
C ASP A 108 14.48 7.47 2.18
N PRO A 109 15.53 8.11 1.63
CA PRO A 109 16.75 7.43 1.20
C PRO A 109 17.36 6.48 2.23
N SER A 110 17.17 6.73 3.53
CA SER A 110 17.64 5.86 4.61
C SER A 110 17.03 4.45 4.61
N CYS A 111 15.83 4.27 4.05
CA CYS A 111 15.16 2.97 3.92
C CYS A 111 15.26 2.37 2.50
N ILE A 112 16.04 2.99 1.61
CA ILE A 112 16.26 2.47 0.26
C ILE A 112 17.42 1.46 0.29
N ARG A 113 17.22 0.34 -0.40
CA ARG A 113 18.23 -0.69 -0.60
C ARG A 113 19.07 -0.42 -1.84
#